data_AF-A0A4V2WC93-F1
#
_entry.id   AF-A0A4V2WC93-F1
#
_cell.length_a   1.000
_cell.length_b   1.000
_cell.length_c   1.000
_cell.angle_alpha   90.00
_cell.angle_beta   90.00
_cell.angle_gamma   90.00
#
_symmetry.space_group_name_H-M   'P 1'
#
loop_
_entity.id
_entity.type
_entity.pdbx_description
1 polymer ?
#
loop_
_entity_poly.entity_id
_entity_poly.type
_entity_poly.pdbx_seq_one_letter_code
_entity_poly.pdbx_strand_id
1 'polypeptide(L)' 'MLIQAIYEEHAGLYGYRRIHDELMNGRHKVNHKKVYRLMNELDLKCLVSMKKYRSYKGTVGKIAPEGELFKN' A
#
# COMPACT_ATOMS: atom_id res chain seq x y z
N MET A 1 13.19 7.49 17.08
CA MET A 1 14.07 7.07 15.96
C MET A 1 13.45 7.51 14.63
N LEU A 2 14.26 7.76 13.59
CA LEU A 2 13.77 8.23 12.28
C LEU A 2 12.72 7.31 11.63
N ILE A 3 12.86 5.98 11.78
CA ILE A 3 11.87 4.99 11.30
C ILE A 3 10.50 5.20 11.97
N GLN A 4 10.49 5.44 13.28
CA GLN A 4 9.27 5.65 14.04
C GLN A 4 8.60 6.97 13.67
N ALA A 5 9.40 8.04 13.46
CA ALA A 5 8.88 9.33 13.02
C ALA A 5 8.18 9.23 11.65
N ILE A 6 8.82 8.58 10.66
CA ILE A 6 8.20 8.36 9.33
C ILE A 6 6.95 7.49 9.45
N TYR A 7 6.98 6.47 10.31
CA TYR A 7 5.83 5.60 10.54
C TYR A 7 4.64 6.36 11.14
N GLU A 8 4.87 7.19 12.15
CA GLU A 8 3.85 8.01 12.82
C GLU A 8 3.31 9.12 11.89
N GLU A 9 4.19 9.80 11.15
CA GLU A 9 3.82 10.80 10.12
C GLU A 9 2.85 10.22 9.09
N HIS A 10 3.05 8.96 8.71
CA HIS A 10 2.18 8.24 7.76
C HIS A 10 1.10 7.39 8.45
N ALA A 11 0.79 7.68 9.71
CA ALA A 11 -0.26 7.03 10.51
C ALA A 11 -0.19 5.48 10.50
N GLY A 12 1.02 4.92 10.44
CA GLY A 12 1.27 3.47 10.41
C GLY A 12 0.89 2.76 9.12
N LEU A 13 0.57 3.49 8.05
CA LEU A 13 0.21 2.93 6.75
C LEU A 13 1.44 2.51 5.93
N TYR A 14 2.64 2.89 6.37
CA TYR A 14 3.89 2.62 5.69
C TYR A 14 4.56 1.39 6.30
N GLY A 15 4.69 0.34 5.48
CA GLY A 15 5.57 -0.79 5.79
C GLY A 15 7.03 -0.51 5.43
N TYR A 16 7.92 -1.45 5.77
CA TYR A 16 9.38 -1.28 5.63
C TYR A 16 9.85 -0.87 4.24
N ARG A 17 9.14 -1.27 3.18
CA ARG A 17 9.45 -0.84 1.80
C ARG A 17 9.29 0.66 1.62
N ARG A 18 8.13 1.21 1.99
CA ARG A 18 7.87 2.65 1.87
C ARG A 18 8.75 3.46 2.81
N ILE A 19 8.98 2.97 4.03
CA ILE A 19 9.91 3.63 4.96
C ILE A 19 11.34 3.65 4.40
N HIS A 20 11.80 2.56 3.77
CA HIS A 20 13.09 2.54 3.09
C HIS A 20 13.16 3.60 1.97
N ASP A 21 12.10 3.75 1.18
CA ASP A 21 12.06 4.73 0.09
C ASP A 21 12.11 6.17 0.63
N GLU A 22 11.39 6.47 1.72
CA GLU A 22 11.48 7.77 2.40
C GLU A 22 12.88 8.04 2.95
N LEU A 23 13.54 7.02 3.53
CA LEU A 23 14.92 7.14 3.98
C LEU A 23 15.88 7.43 2.83
N MET A 24 15.70 6.76 1.68
CA MET A 24 16.50 7.00 0.48
C MET A 24 16.28 8.41 -0.08
N ASN A 25 15.04 8.91 -0.07
CA ASN A 25 14.71 10.28 -0.46
C ASN A 25 15.39 11.31 0.46
N GLY A 26 15.44 11.03 1.76
CA GLY A 26 16.17 11.80 2.77
C GLY A 26 17.69 11.65 2.74
N ARG A 27 18.26 11.00 1.71
CA ARG A 27 19.70 10.69 1.57
C ARG A 27 20.28 9.76 2.64
N HIS A 28 19.44 9.04 3.38
CA HIS A 28 19.87 7.99 4.30
C HIS A 28 20.04 6.66 3.57
N LYS A 29 21.29 6.29 3.28
CA LYS A 29 21.62 5.00 2.67
C LYS A 29 21.53 3.86 3.70
N VAL A 30 20.33 3.32 3.86
CA VAL A 30 20.06 2.18 4.75
C VAL A 30 19.54 1.02 3.92
N ASN A 31 20.05 -0.19 4.15
CA ASN A 31 19.54 -1.38 3.47
C ASN A 31 18.09 -1.68 3.91
N HIS A 32 17.19 -2.00 2.98
CA HIS A 32 15.81 -2.41 3.27
C HIS A 32 15.71 -3.55 4.30
N LYS A 33 16.70 -4.46 4.35
CA LYS A 33 16.76 -5.53 5.37
C LYS A 33 16.94 -4.97 6.78
N LYS A 34 17.71 -3.90 6.94
CA LYS A 34 17.94 -3.25 8.23
C LYS A 34 16.69 -2.52 8.69
N VAL A 35 15.98 -1.85 7.77
CA VAL A 35 14.68 -1.23 8.06
C VAL A 35 13.68 -2.29 8.53
N TYR A 36 13.60 -3.42 7.84
CA TYR A 36 12.72 -4.53 8.24
C TYR A 36 13.03 -5.06 9.65
N ARG A 37 14.32 -5.29 9.97
CA ARG A 37 14.73 -5.74 11.32
C ARG A 37 14.36 -4.73 12.40
N LEU A 38 14.67 -3.45 12.18
CA LEU A 38 14.35 -2.39 13.13
C LEU A 38 12.85 -2.22 13.35
N MET A 39 12.03 -2.32 12.29
CA MET A 39 10.57 -2.32 12.45
C MET A 39 10.08 -3.49 13.28
N ASN A 40 10.63 -4.70 13.09
CA ASN A 40 10.26 -5.86 13.89
C ASN A 40 10.71 -5.74 15.36
N GLU A 41 11.92 -5.23 15.60
CA GLU A 41 12.43 -4.97 16.96
C GLU A 41 11.58 -3.93 17.71
N LEU A 42 10.99 -2.98 16.98
CA LEU A 42 10.09 -1.95 17.51
C LEU A 42 8.60 -2.35 17.49
N ASP A 43 8.28 -3.57 17.07
CA ASP A 43 6.91 -4.08 16.83
C ASP A 43 6.02 -3.18 15.94
N LEU A 44 6.64 -2.45 14.99
CA LEU A 44 5.95 -1.58 14.04
C LEU A 44 5.41 -2.41 12.87
N LYS A 45 4.09 -2.46 12.70
CA LYS A 45 3.41 -3.22 11.64
C LYS A 45 2.61 -2.31 10.72
N CYS A 46 2.72 -2.54 9.42
CA CYS A 46 1.90 -1.84 8.45
C CYS A 46 0.42 -2.17 8.68
N LEU A 47 -0.40 -1.16 8.95
CA LEU A 47 -1.84 -1.33 9.24
C LEU A 47 -2.65 -1.73 8.00
N VAL A 48 -2.14 -1.44 6.81
CA VAL A 48 -2.84 -1.75 5.56
C VAL A 48 -2.79 -3.25 5.29
N SER A 49 -3.97 -3.88 5.30
CA SER A 49 -4.13 -5.26 4.87
C SER A 49 -3.99 -5.40 3.35
N MET A 50 -3.46 -6.54 2.90
CA MET A 50 -3.37 -6.87 1.49
C MET A 50 -4.77 -6.98 0.89
N LYS A 51 -5.08 -6.13 -0.09
CA LYS A 51 -6.34 -6.27 -0.84
C LYS A 51 -6.31 -7.57 -1.63
N LYS A 52 -7.24 -8.48 -1.33
CA LYS A 52 -7.47 -9.68 -2.15
C LYS A 52 -7.98 -9.24 -3.53
N TYR A 53 -7.40 -9.82 -4.58
CA TYR A 53 -7.82 -9.57 -5.96
C TYR A 53 -9.29 -9.97 -6.16
N ARG A 54 -10.04 -9.13 -6.89
CA ARG A 54 -11.41 -9.40 -7.33
C ARG A 54 -11.50 -8.96 -8.79
N SER A 55 -11.57 -9.93 -9.70
CA SER A 55 -11.70 -9.70 -11.15
C SER A 55 -13.03 -9.04 -11.50
N TYR A 56 -14.10 -9.43 -10.83
CA TYR A 56 -15.42 -8.84 -10.97
C TYR A 56 -15.56 -7.61 -10.07
N LYS A 57 -15.78 -6.43 -10.67
CA LYS A 57 -15.93 -5.14 -9.98
C LYS A 57 -17.40 -4.78 -9.65
N GLY A 58 -18.34 -5.72 -9.82
CA GLY A 58 -19.78 -5.45 -9.80
C GLY A 58 -20.34 -5.19 -11.20
N THR A 59 -21.56 -4.66 -11.30
CA THR A 59 -22.18 -4.18 -12.53
C THR A 59 -21.50 -2.91 -13.04
N VAL A 60 -20.36 -3.09 -13.71
CA VAL A 60 -19.69 -2.04 -14.47
C VAL A 60 -20.32 -2.01 -15.87
N GLY A 61 -21.42 -1.27 -16.00
CA GLY A 61 -22.15 -1.08 -17.26
C GLY A 61 -23.66 -1.00 -17.06
N LYS A 62 -24.35 -0.23 -17.90
CA LYS A 62 -25.81 -0.34 -18.02
C LYS A 62 -26.12 -1.73 -18.59
N ILE A 63 -26.81 -2.56 -17.83
CA ILE A 63 -27.41 -3.78 -18.38
C ILE A 63 -28.41 -3.30 -19.43
N ALA A 64 -28.24 -3.72 -20.69
CA ALA A 64 -29.21 -3.42 -21.72
C ALA A 64 -30.58 -3.96 -21.26
N PRO A 65 -31.65 -3.15 -21.28
CA PRO A 65 -32.99 -3.69 -21.16
C PRO A 65 -33.15 -4.76 -22.25
N GLU A 66 -33.77 -5.88 -21.89
CA GLU A 66 -34.04 -6.99 -22.78
C GLU A 66 -34.73 -6.46 -24.05
N GLY A 67 -34.01 -6.37 -25.18
CA GLY A 67 -34.53 -5.94 -26.48
C GLY A 67 -33.74 -4.89 -27.26
N GLU A 68 -32.76 -4.17 -26.68
CA GLU A 68 -32.00 -3.18 -27.45
C GLU A 68 -30.69 -3.74 -28.03
N LEU A 69 -30.78 -4.21 -29.29
CA LEU A 69 -29.63 -4.47 -30.14
C LEU A 69 -29.04 -3.14 -30.61
N PHE A 70 -27.74 -2.96 -30.38
CA PHE A 70 -26.94 -1.86 -30.92
C PHE A 70 -27.14 -1.80 -32.44
N LYS A 71 -27.83 -0.76 -32.92
CA LYS A 71 -27.91 -0.46 -34.35
C LYS A 71 -26.60 0.23 -34.76
N ASN A 72 -25.98 -0.32 -35.80
CA ASN A 72 -24.73 0.14 -36.40
C ASN A 72 -24.78 1.60 -36.85
#